data_AF-A0A356TN82-F1
#
_entry.id   AF-A0A356TN82-F1
#
_cell.length_a   1.000
_cell.length_b   1.000
_cell.length_c   1.000
_cell.angle_alpha   90.00
_cell.angle_beta   90.00
_cell.angle_gamma   90.00
#
_symmetry.space_group_name_H-M   'P 1'
#
loop_
_entity.id
_entity.type
_entity.pdbx_description
1 polymer ?
#
loop_
_entity_poly.entity_id
_entity_poly.type
_entity_poly.pdbx_seq_one_letter_code
_entity_poly.pdbx_strand_id
1 'polypeptide(L)'
;MAANVAHVTALCRTLTEDGFAPIAPQLYLPAFLDEATQRDEALALCLELLDACDELRVYGERTSEGMRLEIEHAEARGIPVRFAQPGGDP
;
A
#
# COMPACT_ATOMS: atom_id res chain seq x y z
N MET A 1 3.20 6.12 8.44
CA MET A 1 3.43 6.61 7.09
C MET A 1 2.44 7.73 6.81
N ALA A 2 2.88 8.99 6.88
CA ALA A 2 2.13 10.06 6.22
C ALA A 2 2.38 9.97 4.72
N ALA A 3 1.68 9.07 4.03
CA ALA A 3 1.69 9.05 2.58
C ALA A 3 1.02 10.33 2.06
N ASN A 4 1.49 10.86 0.94
CA ASN A 4 0.82 11.99 0.30
C ASN A 4 -0.53 11.50 -0.25
N VAL A 5 -1.62 11.84 0.46
CA VAL A 5 -3.00 11.44 0.12
C VAL A 5 -3.35 11.73 -1.34
N ALA A 6 -2.92 12.87 -1.88
CA ALA A 6 -3.19 13.22 -3.28
C ALA A 6 -2.49 12.27 -4.26
N HIS A 7 -1.26 11.87 -3.96
CA HIS A 7 -0.50 10.93 -4.79
C HIS A 7 -1.10 9.52 -4.73
N VAL A 8 -1.41 9.00 -3.54
CA VAL A 8 -2.05 7.68 -3.38
C VAL A 8 -3.42 7.65 -4.05
N THR A 9 -4.19 8.73 -3.96
CA THR A 9 -5.49 8.85 -4.63
C THR A 9 -5.34 8.81 -6.15
N ALA A 10 -4.32 9.46 -6.71
CA ALA A 10 -4.06 9.42 -8.15
C ALA A 10 -3.73 8.00 -8.64
N LEU A 11 -2.84 7.30 -7.93
CA LEU A 11 -2.50 5.90 -8.23
C LEU A 11 -3.72 4.98 -8.17
N CYS A 12 -4.57 5.15 -7.16
CA CYS A 12 -5.81 4.38 -7.06
C CYS A 12 -6.75 4.64 -8.24
N ARG A 13 -6.81 5.88 -8.73
CA ARG A 13 -7.64 6.21 -9.90
C ARG A 13 -7.11 5.50 -11.15
N THR A 14 -5.81 5.57 -11.44
CA THR A 14 -5.29 4.88 -12.62
C THR A 14 -5.46 3.37 -12.51
N LEU A 15 -5.12 2.75 -11.38
CA LEU A 15 -5.33 1.31 -11.19
C LEU A 15 -6.79 0.91 -11.41
N THR A 16 -7.74 1.76 -11.01
CA THR A 16 -9.17 1.53 -11.27
C THR A 16 -9.50 1.64 -12.76
N GLU A 17 -8.93 2.62 -13.47
CA GLU A 17 -9.08 2.77 -14.92
C GLU A 17 -8.51 1.56 -15.70
N ASP A 18 -7.45 0.95 -15.17
CA ASP A 18 -6.84 -0.28 -15.69
C ASP A 18 -7.61 -1.57 -15.30
N GLY A 19 -8.72 -1.45 -14.56
CA GLY A 19 -9.60 -2.56 -14.20
C GLY A 19 -9.22 -3.30 -12.91
N PHE A 20 -8.30 -2.75 -12.11
CA PHE A 20 -7.98 -3.26 -10.78
C PHE A 20 -8.90 -2.67 -9.71
N ALA A 21 -9.00 -3.35 -8.56
CA ALA A 21 -9.69 -2.86 -7.37
C ALA A 21 -8.65 -2.51 -6.28
N PRO A 22 -8.11 -1.29 -6.26
CA PRO A 22 -7.01 -0.95 -5.35
C PRO A 22 -7.48 -0.83 -3.90
N ILE A 23 -6.73 -1.48 -2.99
CA ILE A 23 -6.85 -1.27 -1.54
C ILE A 23 -5.65 -0.43 -1.09
N ALA A 24 -5.92 0.78 -0.61
CA ALA A 24 -4.91 1.71 -0.11
C ALA A 24 -5.15 2.03 1.36
N PRO A 25 -4.52 1.29 2.31
CA PRO A 25 -4.68 1.53 3.74
C PRO A 25 -4.37 2.96 4.15
N GLN A 26 -3.48 3.65 3.41
CA GLN A 26 -3.10 5.03 3.71
C GLN A 26 -4.21 6.06 3.46
N LEU A 27 -5.26 5.71 2.72
CA LEU A 27 -6.45 6.56 2.52
C LEU A 27 -7.56 6.23 3.52
N TYR A 28 -7.67 4.96 3.92
CA TYR A 28 -8.77 4.45 4.72
C TYR A 28 -8.48 4.52 6.23
N LEU A 29 -7.33 4.00 6.68
CA LEU A 29 -7.00 3.86 8.10
C LEU A 29 -6.90 5.20 8.85
N PRO A 30 -6.33 6.29 8.28
CA PRO A 30 -6.25 7.56 9.00
C PRO A 30 -7.61 8.20 9.33
N ALA A 31 -8.71 7.72 8.74
CA ALA A 31 -10.04 8.20 9.07
C ALA A 31 -10.51 7.78 10.48
N PHE A 32 -9.88 6.77 11.08
CA PHE A 32 -10.28 6.23 12.38
C PHE A 32 -9.12 5.71 13.26
N LEU A 33 -7.88 5.75 12.77
CA LEU A 33 -6.68 5.42 13.54
C LEU A 33 -5.73 6.62 13.60
N ASP A 34 -5.22 6.90 14.79
CA ASP A 34 -4.14 7.86 14.99
C ASP A 34 -2.79 7.14 14.95
N GLU A 35 -2.04 7.34 13.88
CA GLU A 35 -0.72 6.71 13.70
C GLU A 35 0.24 7.01 14.86
N ALA A 36 0.16 8.18 15.49
CA ALA A 36 1.07 8.55 16.57
C ALA A 36 0.90 7.67 17.81
N THR A 37 -0.30 7.12 18.01
CA THR A 37 -0.66 6.34 19.20
C THR A 37 -1.00 4.88 18.90
N GLN A 38 -1.38 4.56 17.66
CA GLN A 38 -1.90 3.26 17.23
C GLN A 38 -1.10 2.67 16.06
N ARG A 39 0.20 2.97 15.96
CA ARG A 39 1.06 2.51 14.86
C ARG A 39 1.02 0.99 14.63
N ASP A 40 1.10 0.20 15.69
CA ASP A 40 1.14 -1.26 15.59
C ASP A 40 -0.21 -1.84 15.13
N GLU A 41 -1.31 -1.24 15.58
CA GLU A 41 -2.67 -1.59 15.15
C GLU A 41 -2.89 -1.24 13.67
N ALA A 42 -2.44 -0.06 13.24
CA ALA A 42 -2.48 0.34 11.84
C ALA A 42 -1.66 -0.61 10.95
N LEU A 43 -0.46 -1.01 11.39
CA LEU A 43 0.36 -1.98 10.66
C LEU A 43 -0.32 -3.35 10.58
N ALA A 44 -0.87 -3.86 11.68
CA ALA A 44 -1.58 -5.13 11.68
C ALA A 44 -2.75 -5.13 10.68
N LEU A 45 -3.54 -4.05 10.65
CA LEU A 45 -4.63 -3.89 9.71
C LEU A 45 -4.15 -3.76 8.26
N CYS A 46 -3.02 -3.08 8.01
CA CYS A 46 -2.41 -3.05 6.67
C CYS A 46 -2.06 -4.47 6.18
N LEU A 47 -1.48 -5.31 7.04
CA LEU A 47 -1.09 -6.67 6.67
C LEU A 47 -2.30 -7.59 6.46
N GLU A 48 -3.35 -7.46 7.28
CA GLU A 48 -4.62 -8.18 7.09
C GLU A 48 -5.32 -7.77 5.78
N LEU A 49 -5.30 -6.47 5.45
CA LEU A 49 -5.82 -6.00 4.17
C LEU A 49 -5.02 -6.54 2.98
N LEU A 50 -3.69 -6.59 3.12
CA LEU A 50 -2.79 -7.16 2.11
C LEU A 50 -3.06 -8.66 1.90
N ASP A 51 -3.37 -9.42 2.96
CA ASP A 51 -3.72 -10.84 2.87
C ASP A 51 -4.98 -11.11 2.03
N ALA A 52 -5.84 -10.10 1.85
CA ALA A 52 -7.03 -10.18 1.00
C ALA A 52 -6.79 -9.76 -0.46
N CYS A 53 -5.58 -9.30 -0.80
CA CYS A 53 -5.24 -8.80 -2.13
C CYS A 53 -4.63 -9.89 -3.02
N ASP A 54 -4.86 -9.76 -4.34
CA ASP A 54 -4.25 -10.64 -5.35
C ASP A 54 -2.77 -10.33 -5.60
N GLU A 55 -2.31 -9.09 -5.36
CA GLU A 55 -0.93 -8.64 -5.55
C GLU A 55 -0.63 -7.36 -4.74
N LEU A 56 0.66 -7.11 -4.50
CA LEU A 56 1.16 -5.87 -3.90
C LEU A 56 1.83 -5.00 -4.98
N ARG A 57 1.29 -3.79 -5.21
CA ARG A 57 1.89 -2.77 -6.09
C ARG A 57 2.73 -1.79 -5.27
N VAL A 58 4.02 -1.70 -5.56
CA VAL A 58 4.97 -0.83 -4.87
C VAL A 58 5.38 0.32 -5.79
N TYR A 59 5.14 1.55 -5.34
CA TYR A 59 5.46 2.78 -6.08
C TYR A 59 6.51 3.61 -5.32
N GLY A 60 7.43 4.22 -6.09
CA GLY A 60 8.48 5.10 -5.57
C GLY A 60 9.90 4.50 -5.60
N GLU A 61 10.91 5.37 -5.55
CA GLU A 61 12.32 4.98 -5.67
C GLU A 61 12.92 4.45 -4.36
N ARG A 62 12.29 4.74 -3.21
CA ARG A 62 12.81 4.38 -1.89
C ARG A 62 11.77 3.60 -1.10
N THR A 63 12.13 2.38 -0.70
CA THR A 63 11.35 1.56 0.22
C THR A 63 11.53 2.06 1.65
N SER A 64 10.44 2.53 2.27
CA SER A 64 10.45 2.86 3.70
C SER A 64 10.44 1.59 4.56
N GLU A 65 10.73 1.71 5.87
CA GLU A 65 10.66 0.58 6.79
C GLU A 65 9.29 -0.10 6.80
N GLY A 66 8.19 0.67 6.77
CA GLY A 66 6.84 0.14 6.70
C GLY A 66 6.57 -0.62 5.39
N MET A 67 7.01 -0.06 4.26
CA MET A 67 6.89 -0.74 2.96
C MET A 67 7.70 -2.05 2.92
N ARG A 68 8.88 -2.09 3.56
CA ARG A 68 9.68 -3.30 3.65
C ARG A 68 8.93 -4.42 4.38
N LEU A 69 8.24 -4.08 5.47
CA LEU A 69 7.43 -5.05 6.21
C LEU A 69 6.27 -5.59 5.36
N GLU A 70 5.59 -4.74 4.60
CA GLU A 70 4.52 -5.16 3.67
C GLU A 70 5.07 -6.07 2.56
N ILE A 71 6.25 -5.75 2.00
CA ILE A 71 6.91 -6.57 0.98
C ILE A 71 7.32 -7.93 1.54
N GLU A 72 8.00 -7.96 2.68
CA GLU A 72 8.44 -9.20 3.33
C GLU A 72 7.24 -10.10 3.68
N HIS A 73 6.14 -9.50 4.13
CA HIS A 73 4.89 -10.21 4.40
C HIS A 73 4.26 -10.78 3.12
N ALA A 74 4.16 -9.98 2.05
CA ALA A 74 3.65 -10.44 0.76
C ALA A 74 4.47 -11.62 0.21
N GLU A 75 5.80 -11.51 0.23
CA GLU A 75 6.72 -12.57 -0.19
C GLU A 75 6.53 -13.85 0.63
N ALA A 76 6.41 -13.73 1.96
CA ALA A 76 6.19 -14.86 2.85
C ALA A 76 4.84 -15.58 2.60
N ARG A 77 3.84 -14.85 2.12
CA ARG A 77 2.50 -15.37 1.80
C ARG A 77 2.36 -15.82 0.33
N GLY A 78 3.38 -15.63 -0.50
CA GLY A 78 3.33 -15.91 -1.92
C GLY A 78 2.48 -14.93 -2.72
N ILE A 79 2.17 -13.76 -2.15
CA ILE A 79 1.47 -12.67 -2.83
C ILE A 79 2.47 -12.00 -3.79
N PRO A 80 2.17 -11.93 -5.10
CA PRO A 80 3.08 -11.32 -6.06
C PRO A 80 3.35 -9.85 -5.76
N VAL A 81 4.63 -9.49 -5.61
CA VAL A 81 5.06 -8.09 -5.48
C VAL A 81 5.41 -7.53 -6.87
N ARG A 82 4.93 -6.33 -7.17
CA ARG A 82 5.09 -5.64 -8.45
C ARG A 82 5.59 -4.22 -8.21
N PHE A 83 6.85 -3.96 -8.56
CA PHE A 83 7.42 -2.63 -8.51
C PHE A 83 7.04 -1.87 -9.77
N ALA A 84 6.49 -0.66 -9.62
CA ALA A 84 6.28 0.24 -10.75
C ALA A 84 7.65 0.62 -11.34
N GLN A 85 7.79 0.56 -12.67
CA GLN A 85 9.03 0.97 -13.31
C GLN A 85 9.26 2.47 -13.11
N PRO A 86 10.51 2.91 -12.89
CA PRO A 86 10.83 4.34 -12.92
C PRO A 86 10.53 4.88 -14.33
N GLY A 87 9.49 5.69 -14.46
CA GLY A 87 9.06 6.30 -15.72
C GLY A 87 7.80 5.70 -16.36
N GLY A 88 7.14 4.72 -15.74
CA GLY A 88 5.76 4.40 -16.09
C GLY A 88 4.84 5.49 -15.55
N ASP A 89 4.08 6.14 -16.43
CA ASP A 89 2.98 7.04 -16.04
C ASP A 89 2.06 6.30 -15.04
N PRO A 90 1.38 7.02 -14.11
CA PRO A 90 0.59 6.43 -13.05
C PRO A 90 -0.43 5.46 -13.57
#